data_AF-A0A941VHT8-F1
#
_entry.id   AF-A0A941VHT8-F1
#
_cell.length_a   1.000
_cell.length_b   1.000
_cell.length_c   1.000
_cell.angle_alpha   90.00
_cell.angle_beta   90.00
_cell.angle_gamma   90.00
#
_symmetry.space_group_name_H-M   'P 1'
#
loop_
_entity.id
_entity.type
_entity.pdbx_description
1 polymer ?
#
loop_
_entity_poly.entity_id
_entity_poly.type
_entity_poly.pdbx_seq_one_letter_code
_entity_poly.pdbx_strand_id
1 'polypeptide(L)'
;MKILPLGAAAMAALIAGCAASPELVSCLQPNRRVAVEVSGIKIKPPAKPGAKPGRQALVLKAMAQGDSAFDSGSATLKAGGKAELDKLVDLINKGTKKDPRPLNVGSVIITGHSDRLEAESNANLDEQRAKAVQVYLAEKGLDQKLMFWEGKDAKEPMAVTKFCTD
;
A
#
# COMPACT_ATOMS: atom_id res chain seq x y z
N MET A 1 18.47 37.86 58.01
CA MET A 1 18.68 38.37 56.63
C MET A 1 18.95 37.15 55.75
N LYS A 2 18.01 36.69 54.89
CA LYS A 2 17.78 37.13 53.49
C LYS A 2 19.14 37.30 52.78
N ILE A 3 19.46 36.58 51.70
CA ILE A 3 18.83 36.68 50.37
C ILE A 3 18.99 35.35 49.58
N LEU A 4 17.92 34.88 48.93
CA LEU A 4 17.92 33.87 47.86
C LEU A 4 18.36 34.51 46.52
N PRO A 5 19.18 33.88 45.67
CA PRO A 5 19.28 34.30 44.28
C PRO A 5 18.12 33.71 43.47
N LEU A 6 17.40 34.64 42.86
CA LEU A 6 16.36 34.48 41.85
C LEU A 6 17.03 34.44 40.46
N GLY A 7 16.54 33.61 39.54
CA GLY A 7 16.81 33.71 38.09
C GLY A 7 17.85 32.73 37.56
N ALA A 8 17.69 32.07 36.41
CA ALA A 8 16.74 32.25 35.33
C ALA A 8 16.43 30.88 34.71
N ALA A 9 15.15 30.53 34.63
CA ALA A 9 14.69 29.46 33.75
C ALA A 9 14.67 30.02 32.33
N ALA A 10 15.67 29.65 31.53
CA ALA A 10 15.62 29.87 30.10
C ALA A 10 14.60 28.88 29.51
N MET A 11 13.36 29.33 29.32
CA MET A 11 12.46 28.68 28.36
C MET A 11 13.04 28.90 26.97
N ALA A 12 13.76 27.91 26.45
CA ALA A 12 14.04 27.83 25.03
C ALA A 12 12.70 27.57 24.32
N ALA A 13 12.15 28.62 23.72
CA ALA A 13 11.03 28.52 22.81
C ALA A 13 11.44 27.59 21.65
N LEU A 14 10.80 26.43 21.57
CA LEU A 14 10.84 25.63 20.34
C LEU A 14 10.15 26.47 19.26
N ILE A 15 10.95 26.95 18.31
CA ILE A 15 10.45 27.40 17.02
C ILE A 15 9.98 26.14 16.31
N ALA A 16 8.74 25.73 16.61
CA ALA A 16 8.06 24.67 15.89
C ALA A 16 7.82 25.18 14.47
N GLY A 17 8.76 24.89 13.57
CA GLY A 17 8.46 24.88 12.15
C GLY A 17 7.21 24.03 11.90
N CYS A 18 6.44 24.39 10.88
CA CYS A 18 5.17 23.79 10.47
C CYS A 18 5.28 22.28 10.16
N ALA A 19 5.58 21.45 11.14
CA ALA A 19 5.51 20.01 11.07
C ALA A 19 4.07 19.61 11.42
N ALA A 20 3.46 18.78 10.57
CA ALA A 20 2.13 18.24 10.82
C ALA A 20 2.08 17.50 12.17
N SER A 21 0.97 17.62 12.86
CA SER A 21 0.78 16.96 14.15
C SER A 21 0.82 15.42 14.00
N PRO A 22 1.30 14.66 15.00
CA PRO A 22 1.21 13.20 14.99
C PRO A 22 -0.22 12.68 14.82
N GLU A 23 -1.21 13.42 15.33
CA GLU A 23 -2.63 13.10 15.16
C GLU A 23 -3.06 13.23 13.70
N LEU A 24 -2.65 14.30 13.00
CA LEU A 24 -2.95 14.45 11.58
C LEU A 24 -2.28 13.34 10.75
N VAL A 25 -0.99 13.05 11.03
CA VAL A 25 -0.27 11.95 10.36
C VAL A 25 -0.98 10.61 10.57
N SER A 26 -1.44 10.34 11.80
CA SER A 26 -2.21 9.13 12.10
C SER A 26 -3.56 9.11 11.38
N CYS A 27 -4.26 10.24 11.31
CA CYS A 27 -5.56 10.36 10.65
C CYS A 27 -5.46 10.10 9.14
N LEU A 28 -4.37 10.57 8.52
CA LEU A 28 -4.11 10.44 7.10
C LEU A 28 -3.53 9.09 6.67
N GLN A 29 -3.07 8.25 7.62
CA GLN A 29 -2.53 6.92 7.33
C GLN A 29 -3.33 6.06 6.34
N PRO A 30 -4.67 6.03 6.34
CA PRO A 30 -5.42 5.20 5.41
C PRO A 30 -5.20 5.57 3.93
N ASN A 31 -4.77 6.80 3.65
CA ASN A 31 -4.45 7.26 2.29
C ASN A 31 -3.06 6.79 1.84
N ARG A 32 -2.16 6.53 2.78
CA ARG A 32 -0.84 5.93 2.55
C ARG A 32 -1.01 4.46 2.14
N ARG A 33 -1.22 4.18 0.85
CA ARG A 33 -1.53 2.81 0.41
C ARG A 33 -1.02 2.49 -0.99
N VAL A 34 -0.71 1.22 -1.20
CA VAL A 34 -0.53 0.64 -2.53
C VAL A 34 -1.61 -0.43 -2.74
N ALA A 35 -2.46 -0.23 -3.73
CA ALA A 35 -3.45 -1.20 -4.15
C ALA A 35 -2.87 -2.11 -5.24
N VAL A 36 -3.12 -3.41 -5.12
CA VAL A 36 -2.71 -4.41 -6.11
C VAL A 36 -3.96 -5.13 -6.61
N GLU A 37 -4.16 -5.11 -7.92
CA GLU A 37 -5.23 -5.85 -8.60
C GLU A 37 -4.64 -6.87 -9.56
N VAL A 38 -4.93 -8.16 -9.34
CA VAL A 38 -4.46 -9.27 -10.17
C VAL A 38 -5.63 -9.85 -10.94
N SER A 39 -5.63 -9.65 -12.25
CA SER A 39 -6.61 -10.25 -13.14
C SER A 39 -6.06 -11.54 -13.73
N GLY A 40 -6.90 -12.58 -13.80
CA GLY A 40 -6.50 -13.86 -14.35
C GLY A 40 -7.64 -14.80 -14.64
N ILE A 41 -7.30 -16.02 -15.03
CA ILE A 41 -8.27 -17.06 -15.41
C ILE A 41 -8.01 -18.34 -14.62
N LYS A 42 -9.07 -18.92 -14.05
CA LYS A 42 -9.07 -20.29 -13.54
C LYS A 42 -9.70 -21.24 -14.56
N ILE A 43 -9.05 -22.37 -14.80
CA ILE A 43 -9.56 -23.42 -15.70
C ILE A 43 -10.35 -24.43 -14.88
N LYS A 44 -11.65 -24.56 -15.15
CA LYS A 44 -12.54 -25.53 -14.49
C LYS A 44 -12.50 -26.85 -15.23
N PRO A 45 -12.24 -27.97 -14.52
CA PRO A 45 -12.33 -29.29 -15.12
C PRO A 45 -13.70 -29.51 -15.79
N PRO A 46 -13.76 -30.26 -16.90
CA PRO A 46 -15.01 -30.63 -17.54
C PRO A 46 -15.97 -31.30 -16.54
N ALA A 47 -17.25 -30.89 -16.56
CA ALA A 47 -18.26 -31.49 -15.69
C ALA A 47 -18.66 -32.91 -16.12
N LYS A 48 -18.42 -33.28 -17.39
CA LYS A 48 -18.72 -34.58 -17.98
C LYS A 48 -17.64 -34.96 -19.01
N PRO A 49 -17.39 -36.26 -19.24
CA PRO A 49 -16.50 -36.71 -20.31
C PRO A 49 -16.93 -36.14 -21.67
N GLY A 50 -15.96 -35.62 -22.43
CA GLY A 50 -16.19 -34.99 -23.74
C GLY A 50 -16.57 -33.50 -23.73
N ALA A 51 -16.84 -32.90 -22.56
CA ALA A 51 -17.07 -31.47 -22.47
C ALA A 51 -15.75 -30.66 -22.48
N LYS A 52 -15.77 -29.44 -23.02
CA LYS A 52 -14.62 -28.53 -22.98
C LYS A 52 -14.40 -27.99 -21.55
N PRO A 53 -13.15 -27.75 -21.11
CA PRO A 53 -12.88 -27.09 -19.83
C PRO A 53 -13.52 -25.70 -19.75
N GLY A 54 -14.08 -25.37 -18.59
CA GLY A 54 -14.63 -24.04 -18.33
C GLY A 54 -13.52 -23.03 -18.06
N ARG A 55 -13.76 -21.75 -18.38
CA ARG A 55 -12.86 -20.63 -18.04
C ARG A 55 -13.61 -19.66 -17.14
N GLN A 56 -12.99 -19.29 -16.02
CA GLN A 56 -13.54 -18.33 -15.09
C GLN A 56 -12.55 -17.18 -14.93
N ALA A 57 -12.95 -15.97 -15.33
CA ALA A 57 -12.19 -14.75 -15.04
C ALA A 57 -12.33 -14.39 -13.56
N LEU A 58 -11.24 -13.92 -12.96
CA LEU A 58 -11.19 -13.52 -11.56
C LEU A 58 -10.27 -12.30 -11.42
N VAL A 59 -10.64 -11.40 -10.50
CA VAL A 59 -9.79 -10.31 -10.04
C VAL A 59 -9.56 -10.51 -8.55
N LEU A 60 -8.29 -10.66 -8.16
CA LEU A 60 -7.87 -10.68 -6.76
C LEU A 60 -7.34 -9.30 -6.38
N LYS A 61 -7.57 -8.88 -5.15
CA LYS A 61 -7.12 -7.57 -4.65
C LYS A 61 -6.35 -7.71 -3.34
N ALA A 62 -5.34 -6.88 -3.16
CA ALA A 62 -4.65 -6.68 -1.90
C ALA A 62 -4.29 -5.21 -1.72
N MET A 63 -4.05 -4.80 -0.48
CA MET A 63 -3.57 -3.47 -0.16
C MET A 63 -2.44 -3.54 0.86
N ALA A 64 -1.33 -2.88 0.55
CA ALA A 64 -0.27 -2.58 1.50
C ALA A 64 -0.49 -1.15 2.00
N GLN A 65 -0.95 -0.97 3.24
CA GLN A 65 -1.52 0.29 3.73
C GLN A 65 -1.01 0.71 5.12
N GLY A 66 -0.89 2.02 5.33
CA GLY A 66 -0.52 2.66 6.58
C GLY A 66 0.88 2.30 7.06
N ASP A 67 1.17 2.57 8.34
CA ASP A 67 2.51 2.36 8.92
C ASP A 67 2.87 0.88 9.08
N SER A 68 1.90 -0.02 8.91
CA SER A 68 2.17 -1.45 8.81
C SER A 68 2.91 -1.80 7.51
N ALA A 69 2.71 -1.01 6.46
CA ALA A 69 3.29 -1.22 5.14
C ALA A 69 4.42 -0.23 4.81
N PHE A 70 4.29 1.05 5.20
CA PHE A 70 5.26 2.10 4.89
C PHE A 70 5.31 3.13 6.01
N ASP A 71 6.51 3.51 6.45
CA ASP A 71 6.66 4.68 7.32
C ASP A 71 6.28 5.96 6.55
N SER A 72 5.87 7.00 7.27
CA SER A 72 5.61 8.32 6.68
C SER A 72 6.83 8.82 5.91
N GLY A 73 6.61 9.28 4.68
CA GLY A 73 7.66 9.75 3.76
C GLY A 73 8.55 8.65 3.17
N SER A 74 8.31 7.36 3.47
CA SER A 74 9.15 6.25 3.03
C SER A 74 8.47 5.37 1.99
N ALA A 75 9.24 4.87 1.02
CA ALA A 75 8.84 3.83 0.08
C ALA A 75 9.33 2.42 0.48
N THR A 76 9.96 2.28 1.66
CA THR A 76 10.44 0.98 2.14
C THR A 76 9.27 0.11 2.57
N LEU A 77 9.04 -1.00 1.87
CA LEU A 77 7.98 -1.95 2.17
C LEU A 77 8.30 -2.75 3.45
N LYS A 78 7.44 -2.59 4.45
CA LYS A 78 7.54 -3.22 5.77
C LYS A 78 6.89 -4.59 5.84
N ALA A 79 7.14 -5.30 6.94
CA ALA A 79 6.64 -6.66 7.18
C ALA A 79 5.11 -6.78 7.08
N GLY A 80 4.35 -5.79 7.56
CA GLY A 80 2.88 -5.82 7.47
C GLY A 80 2.39 -5.78 6.02
N GLY A 81 2.95 -4.88 5.21
CA GLY A 81 2.67 -4.83 3.76
C GLY A 81 3.07 -6.12 3.05
N LYS A 82 4.26 -6.66 3.34
CA LYS A 82 4.72 -7.95 2.81
C LYS A 82 3.76 -9.10 3.15
N ALA A 83 3.25 -9.15 4.38
CA ALA A 83 2.33 -10.18 4.83
C ALA A 83 0.99 -10.14 4.06
N GLU A 84 0.45 -8.96 3.75
CA GLU A 84 -0.76 -8.84 2.92
C GLU A 84 -0.53 -9.27 1.47
N LEU A 85 0.63 -8.90 0.90
CA LEU A 85 1.00 -9.32 -0.45
C LEU A 85 1.28 -10.83 -0.52
N ASP A 86 1.84 -11.43 0.53
CA ASP A 86 2.06 -12.87 0.61
C ASP A 86 0.73 -13.65 0.60
N LYS A 87 -0.30 -13.14 1.29
CA LYS A 87 -1.65 -13.74 1.22
C LYS A 87 -2.21 -13.71 -0.20
N LEU A 88 -1.98 -12.63 -0.94
CA LEU A 88 -2.38 -12.53 -2.35
C LEU A 88 -1.64 -13.56 -3.21
N VAL A 89 -0.32 -13.67 -3.06
CA VAL A 89 0.49 -14.67 -3.76
C VAL A 89 0.03 -16.09 -3.44
N ASP A 90 -0.30 -16.37 -2.18
CA ASP A 90 -0.85 -17.65 -1.76
C ASP A 90 -2.21 -17.93 -2.41
N LEU A 91 -3.11 -16.94 -2.49
CA LEU A 91 -4.39 -17.08 -3.20
C LEU A 91 -4.20 -17.34 -4.70
N ILE A 92 -3.21 -16.72 -5.32
CA ILE A 92 -2.86 -16.94 -6.74
C ILE A 92 -2.38 -18.39 -6.93
N ASN A 93 -1.47 -18.86 -6.09
CA ASN A 93 -0.82 -20.15 -6.26
C ASN A 93 -1.65 -21.34 -5.78
N LYS A 94 -2.39 -21.17 -4.68
CA LYS A 94 -3.08 -22.26 -3.97
C LYS A 94 -4.60 -22.17 -4.07
N GLY A 95 -5.14 -21.05 -4.56
CA GLY A 95 -6.57 -20.82 -4.55
C GLY A 95 -7.15 -20.74 -3.12
N THR A 96 -8.39 -21.16 -2.96
CA THR A 96 -9.08 -21.18 -1.66
C THR A 96 -9.43 -22.61 -1.28
N LYS A 97 -9.85 -22.83 -0.02
CA LYS A 97 -10.38 -24.15 0.40
C LYS A 97 -11.55 -24.65 -0.48
N LYS A 98 -12.39 -23.74 -0.98
CA LYS A 98 -13.54 -24.07 -1.85
C LYS A 98 -13.12 -24.27 -3.31
N ASP A 99 -11.95 -23.76 -3.68
CA ASP A 99 -11.44 -23.80 -5.05
C ASP A 99 -9.89 -23.75 -5.04
N PRO A 100 -9.23 -24.90 -4.85
CA PRO A 100 -7.78 -24.99 -4.62
C PRO A 100 -6.96 -24.92 -5.92
N ARG A 101 -7.57 -24.44 -7.01
CA ARG A 101 -6.90 -24.28 -8.30
C ARG A 101 -6.11 -22.97 -8.32
N PRO A 102 -4.89 -22.97 -8.90
CA PRO A 102 -4.13 -21.74 -9.12
C PRO A 102 -4.85 -20.83 -10.12
N LEU A 103 -4.57 -19.53 -10.01
CA LEU A 103 -4.96 -18.53 -10.97
C LEU A 103 -3.88 -18.42 -12.06
N ASN A 104 -4.27 -18.56 -13.33
CA ASN A 104 -3.40 -18.17 -14.43
C ASN A 104 -3.44 -16.64 -14.55
N VAL A 105 -2.38 -15.97 -14.10
CA VAL A 105 -2.28 -14.51 -14.06
C VAL A 105 -2.22 -13.96 -15.49
N GLY A 106 -3.04 -12.96 -15.77
CA GLY A 106 -3.06 -12.22 -17.03
C GLY A 106 -2.52 -10.80 -16.91
N SER A 107 -2.81 -10.11 -15.81
CA SER A 107 -2.24 -8.79 -15.50
C SER A 107 -2.20 -8.52 -14.00
N VAL A 108 -1.27 -7.65 -13.61
CA VAL A 108 -1.10 -7.14 -12.25
C VAL A 108 -1.01 -5.62 -12.35
N ILE A 109 -2.00 -4.91 -11.81
CA ILE A 109 -2.01 -3.45 -11.73
C ILE A 109 -1.66 -3.04 -10.31
N ILE A 110 -0.66 -2.17 -10.17
CA ILE A 110 -0.13 -1.71 -8.89
C ILE A 110 -0.26 -0.19 -8.83
N THR A 111 -1.12 0.29 -7.94
CA THR A 111 -1.47 1.71 -7.86
C THR A 111 -1.03 2.26 -6.51
N GLY A 112 -0.06 3.16 -6.54
CA GLY A 112 0.44 3.86 -5.36
C GLY A 112 -0.34 5.13 -5.07
N HIS A 113 -0.55 5.39 -3.78
CA HIS A 113 -1.02 6.65 -3.24
C HIS A 113 -0.22 7.01 -1.98
N SER A 114 -0.04 8.30 -1.78
CA SER A 114 0.49 8.88 -0.55
C SER A 114 -0.60 9.72 0.13
N ASP A 115 -0.37 10.08 1.38
CA ASP A 115 -1.21 11.10 1.98
C ASP A 115 -0.88 12.51 1.45
N ARG A 116 -1.74 13.49 1.75
CA ARG A 116 -1.60 14.86 1.26
C ARG A 116 -0.28 15.50 1.70
N LEU A 117 0.15 15.27 2.94
CA LEU A 117 1.37 15.89 3.48
C LEU A 117 2.60 15.32 2.79
N GLU A 118 2.57 14.02 2.50
CA GLU A 118 3.61 13.32 1.76
C GLU A 118 3.68 13.77 0.30
N ALA A 119 2.53 13.91 -0.36
CA ALA A 119 2.45 14.33 -1.76
C ALA A 119 2.98 15.76 -1.97
N GLU A 120 2.78 16.66 -1.00
CA GLU A 120 3.36 18.01 -0.99
C GLU A 120 4.89 17.98 -0.87
N SER A 121 5.44 17.00 -0.14
CA SER A 121 6.87 16.90 0.14
C SER A 121 7.66 16.11 -0.92
N ASN A 122 7.05 15.07 -1.50
CA ASN A 122 7.66 14.22 -2.51
C ASN A 122 6.59 13.75 -3.51
N ALA A 123 6.52 14.45 -4.64
CA ALA A 123 5.54 14.19 -5.70
C ALA A 123 5.66 12.83 -6.39
N ASN A 124 6.72 12.05 -6.13
CA ASN A 124 6.94 10.73 -6.73
C ASN A 124 6.83 9.58 -5.71
N LEU A 125 6.44 9.87 -4.45
CA LEU A 125 6.45 8.85 -3.39
C LEU A 125 5.46 7.71 -3.67
N ASP A 126 4.32 8.02 -4.27
CA ASP A 126 3.32 7.08 -4.74
C ASP A 126 3.89 6.09 -5.75
N GLU A 127 4.55 6.58 -6.81
CA GLU A 127 5.17 5.74 -7.83
C GLU A 127 6.31 4.90 -7.23
N GLN A 128 7.12 5.49 -6.34
CA GLN A 128 8.20 4.77 -5.65
C GLN A 128 7.66 3.59 -4.83
N ARG A 129 6.55 3.79 -4.11
CA ARG A 129 5.87 2.73 -3.34
C ARG A 129 5.28 1.65 -4.26
N ALA A 130 4.64 2.06 -5.36
CA ALA A 130 4.13 1.11 -6.36
C ALA A 130 5.25 0.23 -6.93
N LYS A 131 6.41 0.83 -7.24
CA LYS A 131 7.59 0.11 -7.71
C LYS A 131 8.20 -0.82 -6.65
N ALA A 132 8.23 -0.40 -5.38
CA ALA A 132 8.68 -1.27 -4.29
C ALA A 132 7.82 -2.54 -4.16
N VAL A 133 6.49 -2.39 -4.31
CA VAL A 133 5.56 -3.52 -4.33
C VAL A 133 5.76 -4.39 -5.57
N GLN A 134 5.99 -3.79 -6.75
CA GLN A 134 6.30 -4.55 -7.98
C GLN A 134 7.53 -5.44 -7.79
N VAL A 135 8.63 -4.87 -7.28
CA VAL A 135 9.87 -5.63 -7.01
C VAL A 135 9.60 -6.78 -6.07
N TYR A 136 8.88 -6.53 -4.97
CA TYR A 136 8.54 -7.58 -4.02
C TYR A 136 7.70 -8.71 -4.65
N LEU A 137 6.66 -8.38 -5.43
CA LEU A 137 5.84 -9.38 -6.10
C LEU A 137 6.63 -10.20 -7.14
N ALA A 138 7.60 -9.57 -7.82
CA ALA A 138 8.50 -10.27 -8.74
C ALA A 138 9.43 -11.24 -7.98
N GLU A 139 9.96 -10.85 -6.82
CA GLU A 139 10.72 -11.74 -5.93
C GLU A 139 9.89 -12.93 -5.44
N LYS A 140 8.57 -12.75 -5.29
CA LYS A 140 7.62 -13.83 -4.96
C LYS A 140 7.26 -14.72 -6.17
N GLY A 141 7.80 -14.43 -7.34
CA GLY A 141 7.68 -15.27 -8.54
C GLY A 141 6.56 -14.88 -9.50
N LEU A 142 5.90 -13.72 -9.32
CA LEU A 142 4.97 -13.22 -10.34
C LEU A 142 5.77 -12.66 -11.53
N ASP A 143 5.30 -12.90 -12.75
CA ASP A 143 5.98 -12.44 -13.96
C ASP A 143 5.92 -10.91 -14.08
N GLN A 144 7.10 -10.28 -14.04
CA GLN A 144 7.25 -8.83 -14.16
C GLN A 144 6.66 -8.28 -15.48
N LYS A 145 6.63 -9.08 -16.56
CA LYS A 145 6.05 -8.67 -17.85
C LYS A 145 4.55 -8.45 -17.81
N LEU A 146 3.87 -8.99 -16.79
CA LEU A 146 2.44 -8.84 -16.57
C LEU A 146 2.13 -7.69 -15.59
N MET A 147 3.16 -7.04 -15.04
CA MET A 147 3.02 -6.01 -14.02
C MET A 147 3.08 -4.60 -14.62
N PHE A 148 2.11 -3.78 -14.23
CA PHE A 148 2.04 -2.37 -14.54
C PHE A 148 1.90 -1.61 -13.23
N TRP A 149 2.65 -0.51 -13.07
CA TRP A 149 2.61 0.31 -11.87
C TRP A 149 2.42 1.78 -12.23
N GLU A 150 1.76 2.50 -11.35
CA GLU A 150 1.61 3.96 -11.46
C GLU A 150 1.46 4.59 -10.06
N GLY A 151 1.97 5.82 -9.93
CA GLY A 151 1.57 6.75 -8.88
C GLY A 151 0.35 7.54 -9.34
N LYS A 152 -0.60 7.75 -8.43
CA LYS A 152 -1.87 8.42 -8.75
C LYS A 152 -2.16 9.68 -7.97
N ASP A 153 -1.29 10.15 -7.08
CA ASP A 153 -1.59 11.33 -6.24
C ASP A 153 -1.92 12.58 -7.07
N ALA A 154 -1.20 12.80 -8.18
CA ALA A 154 -1.43 13.94 -9.06
C ALA A 154 -2.73 13.83 -9.91
N LYS A 155 -3.19 12.62 -10.22
CA LYS A 155 -4.33 12.37 -11.13
C LYS A 155 -5.63 12.07 -10.39
N GLU A 156 -5.51 11.33 -9.29
CA GLU A 156 -6.59 10.84 -8.44
C GLU A 156 -6.20 11.10 -6.98
N PRO A 157 -6.13 12.38 -6.57
CA PRO A 157 -5.77 12.71 -5.20
C PRO A 157 -6.77 12.09 -4.25
N MET A 158 -6.26 11.42 -3.22
CA MET A 158 -7.09 10.86 -2.17
C MET A 158 -7.71 12.00 -1.36
N ALA A 159 -9.03 12.10 -1.41
CA ALA A 159 -9.76 13.11 -0.67
C ALA A 159 -9.39 13.05 0.81
N VAL A 160 -9.12 14.21 1.40
CA VAL A 160 -8.98 14.35 2.84
C VAL A 160 -10.32 13.93 3.43
N THR A 161 -10.36 12.89 4.26
CA THR A 161 -11.57 12.64 5.04
C THR A 161 -11.79 13.89 5.87
N LYS A 162 -12.97 14.50 5.81
CA LYS A 162 -13.35 15.79 6.45
C LYS A 162 -13.01 15.94 7.95
N PHE A 163 -12.48 14.89 8.56
CA PHE A 163 -12.09 14.75 9.95
C PHE A 163 -10.57 14.87 10.18
N CYS A 164 -9.75 14.87 9.12
CA CYS A 164 -8.29 15.00 9.21
C CYS A 164 -7.86 16.43 8.84
N THR A 165 -8.08 17.36 9.75
CA THR A 165 -7.64 18.75 9.64
C THR A 165 -6.67 19.05 10.79
N ASP A 166 -5.70 19.93 10.55
CA ASP A 166 -4.91 20.55 11.63
C ASP A 166 -5.74 21.54 12.45
#